data_AF-A0A3D0W6G5-F1
#
_entry.id   AF-A0A3D0W6G5-F1
#
_cell.length_a   1.000
_cell.length_b   1.000
_cell.length_c   1.000
_cell.angle_alpha   90.00
_cell.angle_beta   90.00
_cell.angle_gamma   90.00
#
_symmetry.space_group_name_H-M   'P 1'
#
loop_
_entity.id
_entity.type
_entity.pdbx_description
1 polymer ?
#
loop_
_entity_poly.entity_id
_entity_poly.type
_entity_poly.pdbx_seq_one_letter_code
_entity_poly.pdbx_strand_id
1 'polypeptide(L)'
;WNFTSYKDTEFLYKYFEGKPRLIFKAIKGQPRIKGSDFTLLHPTGTFILKMAGHVAVCKDGVILDIWDCTYRSVYTAWKIDEETSNEN
;
A
#
# COMPACT_ATOMS: atom_id res chain seq x y z
N TRP A 1 10.98 -15.89 -11.94
CA TRP A 1 10.51 -15.65 -10.56
C TRP A 1 9.79 -16.90 -10.10
N ASN A 2 10.09 -17.40 -8.90
CA ASN A 2 9.47 -18.62 -8.35
C ASN A 2 8.63 -18.28 -7.11
N PHE A 3 7.73 -17.30 -7.25
CA PHE A 3 6.73 -17.03 -6.22
C PHE A 3 5.62 -18.07 -6.37
N THR A 4 5.50 -18.96 -5.40
CA THR A 4 4.59 -20.11 -5.50
C THR A 4 3.29 -19.86 -4.72
N SER A 5 3.23 -18.78 -3.94
CA SER A 5 2.09 -18.45 -3.10
C SER A 5 1.87 -16.94 -3.02
N TYR A 6 0.62 -16.52 -2.90
CA TYR A 6 0.25 -15.14 -2.57
C TYR A 6 0.79 -14.68 -1.21
N LYS A 7 1.18 -15.62 -0.34
CA LYS A 7 1.83 -15.36 0.95
C LYS A 7 3.27 -14.84 0.79
N ASP A 8 3.90 -15.09 -0.37
CA ASP A 8 5.23 -14.59 -0.70
C ASP A 8 5.18 -13.12 -1.11
N THR A 9 4.86 -12.23 -0.16
CA THR A 9 4.68 -10.79 -0.42
C THR A 9 5.93 -10.08 -0.99
N GLU A 10 7.06 -10.79 -1.11
CA GLU A 10 8.23 -10.35 -1.87
C GLU A 10 7.91 -10.05 -3.34
N PHE A 11 6.91 -10.71 -3.94
CA PHE A 11 6.50 -10.43 -5.32
C PHE A 11 6.08 -8.98 -5.53
N LEU A 12 5.50 -8.33 -4.52
CA LEU A 12 5.09 -6.93 -4.59
C LEU A 12 6.31 -6.02 -4.83
N TYR A 13 7.44 -6.31 -4.18
CA TYR A 13 8.65 -5.50 -4.33
C TYR A 13 9.22 -5.59 -5.74
N LYS A 14 9.10 -6.76 -6.38
CA LYS A 14 9.51 -6.89 -7.77
C LYS A 14 8.50 -6.29 -8.73
N TYR A 15 7.21 -6.57 -8.53
CA TYR A 15 6.16 -6.10 -9.42
C TYR A 15 6.12 -4.57 -9.49
N PHE A 16 6.34 -3.91 -8.36
CA PHE A 16 6.42 -2.45 -8.27
C PHE A 16 7.86 -1.91 -8.29
N GLU A 17 8.81 -2.66 -8.81
CA GLU A 17 10.17 -2.16 -9.01
C GLU A 17 10.15 -0.93 -9.94
N GLY A 18 10.83 0.15 -9.53
CA GLY A 18 10.84 1.42 -10.26
C GLY A 18 9.65 2.35 -9.98
N LYS A 19 8.59 1.89 -9.32
CA LYS A 19 7.47 2.76 -8.90
C LYS A 19 7.83 3.56 -7.64
N PRO A 20 7.27 4.78 -7.45
CA PRO A 20 7.49 5.56 -6.23
C PRO A 20 7.04 4.79 -4.99
N ARG A 21 7.96 4.61 -4.03
CA ARG A 21 7.74 3.77 -2.85
C ARG A 21 7.91 4.57 -1.56
N LEU A 22 6.90 4.50 -0.70
CA LEU A 22 6.90 5.05 0.65
C LEU A 22 7.23 3.93 1.64
N ILE A 23 8.20 4.18 2.53
CA ILE A 23 8.67 3.19 3.52
C ILE A 23 8.43 3.73 4.92
N PHE A 24 7.64 2.98 5.71
CA PHE A 24 7.29 3.37 7.08
C PHE A 24 8.09 2.54 8.08
N LYS A 25 9.29 3.04 8.42
CA LYS A 25 10.17 2.38 9.40
C LYS A 25 9.56 2.45 10.80
N ALA A 26 9.76 1.39 11.59
CA ALA A 26 9.40 1.42 13.00
C ALA A 26 10.37 2.31 13.78
N ILE A 27 9.83 3.24 14.56
CA ILE A 27 10.60 4.06 15.49
C ILE A 27 10.29 3.55 16.90
N LYS A 28 11.34 3.26 17.68
CA LYS A 28 11.19 2.73 19.04
C LYS A 28 10.37 3.72 19.89
N GLY A 29 9.34 3.21 20.55
CA GLY A 29 8.45 4.01 21.40
C GLY A 29 7.34 4.75 20.66
N GLN A 30 7.29 4.69 19.33
CA GLN A 30 6.20 5.29 18.55
C GLN A 30 5.27 4.22 17.97
N PRO A 31 3.95 4.44 17.99
CA PRO A 31 3.01 3.60 17.26
C PRO A 31 3.37 3.56 15.76
N ARG A 32 3.17 2.40 15.14
CA ARG A 32 3.26 2.31 13.67
C ARG A 32 2.07 3.03 13.04
N ILE A 33 2.31 3.62 11.87
CA ILE A 33 1.27 4.17 11.02
C ILE A 33 0.26 3.06 10.69
N LYS A 34 -1.03 3.32 10.93
CA LYS A 34 -2.15 2.46 10.56
C LYS A 34 -2.72 2.88 9.21
N GLY A 35 -3.59 2.05 8.64
CA GLY A 35 -4.36 2.40 7.44
C GLY A 35 -5.15 3.70 7.61
N SER A 36 -5.79 3.87 8.77
CA SER A 36 -6.52 5.12 9.11
C SER A 36 -5.63 6.37 9.13
N ASP A 37 -4.39 6.24 9.60
CA ASP A 37 -3.44 7.34 9.60
C ASP A 37 -2.96 7.64 8.18
N PHE A 38 -2.72 6.58 7.40
CA PHE A 38 -2.29 6.69 6.00
C PHE A 38 -3.33 7.44 5.15
N THR A 39 -4.61 7.14 5.30
CA THR A 39 -5.68 7.82 4.55
C THR A 39 -5.78 9.31 4.85
N LEU A 40 -5.47 9.73 6.07
CA LEU A 40 -5.43 11.14 6.46
C LEU A 40 -4.20 11.85 5.89
N LEU A 41 -3.05 11.17 5.84
CA LEU A 41 -1.81 11.70 5.28
C LEU A 41 -1.81 11.76 3.75
N HIS A 42 -2.59 10.90 3.11
CA HIS A 42 -2.69 10.77 1.66
C HIS A 42 -4.16 10.81 1.21
N PRO A 43 -4.80 12.00 1.27
CA PRO A 43 -6.23 12.15 0.92
C PRO A 43 -6.51 12.01 -0.58
N THR A 44 -5.48 12.00 -1.44
CA THR A 44 -5.60 11.91 -2.90
C THR A 44 -4.56 10.97 -3.48
N GLY A 45 -4.92 10.30 -4.58
CA GLY A 45 -4.06 9.38 -5.33
C GLY A 45 -4.35 7.91 -5.04
N THR A 46 -3.78 7.04 -5.86
CA THR A 46 -3.93 5.58 -5.75
C THR A 46 -2.66 4.94 -5.23
N PHE A 47 -2.79 4.10 -4.22
CA PHE A 47 -1.69 3.41 -3.55
C PHE A 47 -2.00 1.93 -3.33
N ILE A 48 -0.99 1.10 -3.50
CA ILE A 48 -1.00 -0.29 -3.00
C ILE A 48 -0.31 -0.32 -1.65
N LEU A 49 -1.02 -0.77 -0.62
CA LEU A 49 -0.53 -0.82 0.76
C LEU A 49 -0.11 -2.25 1.11
N LYS A 50 1.15 -2.45 1.47
CA LYS A 50 1.61 -3.65 2.17
C LYS A 50 1.47 -3.43 3.67
N MET A 51 0.50 -4.11 4.26
CA MET A 51 0.11 -3.99 5.66
C MET A 51 0.54 -5.23 6.47
N ALA A 52 0.31 -5.19 7.78
CA ALA A 52 0.51 -6.33 8.67
C ALA A 52 -0.35 -7.53 8.26
N GLY A 53 0.29 -8.51 7.58
CA GLY A 53 -0.34 -9.74 7.11
C GLY A 53 -1.40 -9.54 6.02
N HIS A 54 -1.40 -8.40 5.33
CA HIS A 54 -2.46 -8.03 4.40
C HIS A 54 -1.98 -7.08 3.30
N VAL A 55 -2.71 -7.01 2.20
CA VAL A 55 -2.51 -6.06 1.11
C VAL A 55 -3.83 -5.42 0.76
N ALA A 56 -3.88 -4.10 0.67
CA ALA A 56 -5.09 -3.36 0.31
C ALA A 56 -4.78 -2.23 -0.67
N VAL A 57 -5.80 -1.75 -1.38
CA VAL A 57 -5.71 -0.56 -2.21
C VAL A 57 -6.21 0.63 -1.39
N CYS A 58 -5.51 1.76 -1.44
CA CYS A 58 -6.02 3.04 -0.97
C CYS A 58 -6.18 3.95 -2.18
N LYS A 59 -7.41 4.39 -2.48
CA LYS A 59 -7.71 5.34 -3.54
C LYS A 59 -8.37 6.58 -2.93
N ASP A 60 -7.75 7.74 -3.12
CA ASP A 60 -8.26 9.04 -2.68
C ASP A 60 -8.68 9.04 -1.20
N GLY A 61 -7.78 8.54 -0.34
CA GLY A 61 -8.03 8.45 1.10
C GLY A 61 -9.02 7.36 1.52
N VAL A 62 -9.47 6.48 0.61
CA VAL A 62 -10.39 5.38 0.92
C VAL A 62 -9.69 4.04 0.73
N ILE A 63 -9.68 3.21 1.77
CA ILE A 63 -9.18 1.83 1.66
C ILE A 63 -10.29 0.94 1.06
N LEU A 64 -9.97 0.29 -0.06
CA LEU A 64 -10.84 -0.64 -0.78
C LEU A 64 -10.50 -2.06 -0.38
N ASP A 65 -11.43 -2.72 0.30
CA ASP A 65 -11.25 -4.05 0.85
C ASP A 65 -12.61 -4.70 1.15
N ILE A 66 -12.63 -6.01 1.36
CA ILE A 66 -13.84 -6.78 1.72
C ILE A 66 -14.15 -6.73 3.23
N TRP A 67 -13.23 -6.22 4.06
CA TRP A 67 -13.46 -5.95 5.49
C TRP A 67 -12.70 -4.69 5.94
N ASP A 68 -13.08 -4.11 7.07
CA ASP A 68 -12.34 -2.97 7.63
C ASP A 68 -10.96 -3.42 8.13
N CYS A 69 -9.92 -3.13 7.35
CA CYS A 69 -8.53 -3.42 7.67
C CYS A 69 -7.75 -2.18 8.14
N THR A 70 -8.41 -1.02 8.32
CA THR A 70 -7.78 0.28 8.56
C THR A 70 -6.93 0.30 9.85
N TYR A 71 -7.24 -0.57 10.81
CA TYR A 71 -6.50 -0.72 12.06
C TYR A 71 -5.11 -1.36 11.90
N ARG A 72 -4.82 -2.00 10.75
CA ARG A 72 -3.56 -2.69 10.50
C ARG A 72 -2.43 -1.70 10.20
N SER A 73 -1.22 -2.05 10.62
CA SER A 73 -0.03 -1.24 10.35
C SER A 73 0.36 -1.28 8.88
N VAL A 74 0.67 -0.13 8.29
CA VAL A 74 1.21 -0.01 6.92
C VAL A 74 2.73 -0.05 7.00
N TYR A 75 3.36 -0.94 6.24
CA TYR A 75 4.83 -1.09 6.20
C TYR A 75 5.44 -0.41 5.00
N THR A 76 4.77 -0.52 3.85
CA THR A 76 5.24 0.01 2.57
C THR A 76 4.01 0.37 1.75
N ALA A 77 4.09 1.46 1.00
CA ALA A 77 3.09 1.81 0.00
C ALA A 77 3.78 2.10 -1.33
N TRP A 78 3.15 1.73 -2.43
CA TRP A 78 3.57 2.11 -3.78
C TRP A 78 2.52 3.01 -4.38
N LYS A 79 2.94 4.17 -4.92
CA LYS A 79 2.04 5.05 -5.66
C LYS A 79 1.84 4.47 -7.06
N ILE A 80 0.59 4.41 -7.47
CA ILE A 80 0.19 4.01 -8.81
C ILE A 80 -0.11 5.28 -9.58
N ASP A 81 0.61 5.48 -10.68
CA ASP A 81 0.29 6.52 -11.64
C ASP A 81 -0.98 6.07 -12.37
N GLU A 82 -1.98 6.95 -12.47
CA GLU A 82 -3.08 6.70 -13.40
C GLU A 82 -2.46 6.69 -14.80
N GLU A 83 -2.65 5.61 -15.55
CA GLU A 83 -2.42 5.68 -16.99
C GLU A 83 -3.41 6.71 -17.52
N THR A 84 -2.90 7.81 -18.08
CA THR A 84 -3.69 8.65 -18.98
C THR A 84 -4.18 7.73 -20.09
N SER A 85 -5.43 7.29 -20.00
CA SER A 85 -6.14 6.70 -21.13
C SER A 85 -6.21 7.80 -22.18
N ASN A 86 -5.25 7.79 -23.11
CA ASN A 86 -5.37 8.54 -24.35
C ASN A 86 -6.47 7.83 -25.15
N GLU A 87 -7.71 8.18 -24.88
CA GLU A 87 -8.80 7.95 -25.84
C GLU A 87 -8.51 8.87 -27.05
N ASN A 88 -8.07 8.25 -28.15
CA ASN A 88 -8.02 8.88 -29.47
C ASN A 88 -9.42 8.98 -30.05
#